data_AF-A0A6A0GP40-F1
#
_entry.id   AF-A0A6A0GP40-F1
#
_cell.length_a   1.000
_cell.length_b   1.000
_cell.length_c   1.000
_cell.angle_alpha   90.00
_cell.angle_beta   90.00
_cell.angle_gamma   90.00
#
_symmetry.space_group_name_H-M   'P 1'
#
loop_
_entity.id
_entity.type
_entity.pdbx_description
1 polymer ?
#
loop_
_entity_poly.entity_id
_entity_poly.type
_entity_poly.pdbx_seq_one_letter_code
_entity_poly.pdbx_strand_id
1 'polypeptide(L)'
;MLQGCYFSAVDLATIARQMDCLEQQRMAEMGTNTAEYQSFFKEGSNNMDDSGMFSIQVVSVALEVWGLTLTPFTSTVAPTARLAREDP
;
A
#
# COMPACT_ATOMS: atom_id res chain seq x y z
N MET A 1 1.12 -21.66 6.12
CA MET A 1 0.63 -20.91 7.30
C MET A 1 1.44 -19.63 7.42
N LEU A 2 0.81 -18.46 7.30
CA LEU A 2 1.46 -17.16 7.53
C LEU A 2 1.33 -16.70 9.00
N GLN A 3 1.29 -17.64 9.94
CA GLN A 3 1.10 -17.38 11.39
C GLN A 3 2.42 -17.05 12.13
N GLY A 4 3.40 -16.47 11.44
CA GLY A 4 4.70 -16.08 12.00
C GLY A 4 4.93 -14.56 11.86
N CYS A 5 5.86 -14.00 12.63
CA CYS A 5 6.27 -12.60 12.49
C CYS A 5 7.17 -12.45 11.25
N TYR A 6 6.56 -12.41 10.08
CA TYR A 6 7.29 -12.41 8.82
C TYR A 6 7.67 -11.03 8.30
N PHE A 7 6.92 -10.00 8.71
CA PHE A 7 7.23 -8.61 8.40
C PHE A 7 7.49 -7.90 9.73
N SER A 8 8.65 -7.25 9.82
CA SER A 8 8.93 -6.30 10.89
C SER A 8 8.42 -4.91 10.50
N ALA A 9 8.26 -4.01 11.47
CA ALA A 9 7.96 -2.61 11.20
C ALA A 9 9.02 -1.95 10.30
N VAL A 10 10.27 -2.42 10.34
CA VAL A 10 11.37 -1.94 9.48
C VAL A 10 11.16 -2.34 8.02
N ASP A 11 10.67 -3.56 7.77
CA ASP A 11 10.39 -4.04 6.42
C ASP A 11 9.24 -3.25 5.79
N LEU A 12 8.16 -3.04 6.55
CA LEU A 12 7.02 -2.24 6.10
C LEU A 12 7.40 -0.77 5.88
N ALA A 13 8.24 -0.18 6.74
CA ALA A 13 8.74 1.18 6.55
C ALA A 13 9.63 1.30 5.30
N THR A 14 10.39 0.25 4.98
CA THR A 14 11.20 0.22 3.76
C THR A 14 10.31 0.19 2.52
N ILE A 15 9.26 -0.64 2.53
CA ILE A 15 8.27 -0.72 1.45
C ILE A 15 7.51 0.60 1.30
N ALA A 16 7.03 1.19 2.40
CA ALA A 16 6.34 2.48 2.40
C ALA A 16 7.18 3.57 1.73
N ARG A 17 8.45 3.69 2.14
CA ARG A 17 9.37 4.68 1.58
C ARG A 17 9.66 4.44 0.09
N GLN A 18 9.72 3.18 -0.35
CA GLN A 18 9.87 2.86 -1.77
C GLN A 18 8.64 3.29 -2.57
N MET A 19 7.44 3.06 -2.02
CA MET A 19 6.19 3.51 -2.63
C MET A 19 6.13 5.03 -2.74
N ASP A 20 6.44 5.76 -1.67
CA ASP A 20 6.47 7.23 -1.69
C ASP A 20 7.46 7.76 -2.75
N CYS A 21 8.62 7.11 -2.90
CA CYS A 21 9.61 7.50 -3.90
C CYS A 21 9.10 7.25 -5.33
N LEU A 22 8.44 6.12 -5.58
CA LEU A 22 7.83 5.81 -6.88
C LEU A 22 6.68 6.77 -7.22
N GLU A 23 5.85 7.11 -6.24
CA GLU A 23 4.78 8.10 -6.41
C GLU A 23 5.36 9.48 -6.71
N GLN A 24 6.38 9.91 -5.97
CA GLN A 24 7.08 11.16 -6.21
C GLN A 24 7.72 11.20 -7.61
N GLN A 25 8.33 10.10 -8.06
CA GLN A 25 8.90 10.00 -9.40
C GLN A 25 7.82 10.15 -10.47
N ARG A 26 6.70 9.41 -10.37
CA ARG A 26 5.60 9.55 -11.33
C ARG A 26 4.98 10.95 -11.33
N MET A 27 4.85 11.58 -10.17
CA MET A 27 4.35 12.96 -10.09
C MET A 27 5.35 13.95 -10.70
N ALA A 28 6.65 13.73 -10.53
CA ALA A 28 7.68 14.54 -11.18
C ALA A 28 7.65 14.38 -12.71
N GLU A 29 7.37 13.17 -13.22
CA GLU A 29 7.16 12.92 -14.66
C GLU A 29 5.92 13.63 -15.20
N MET A 30 4.85 13.75 -14.41
CA MET A 30 3.64 14.51 -14.79
C MET A 30 3.81 16.04 -14.66
N GLY A 31 4.92 16.50 -14.10
CA GLY A 31 5.28 17.92 -13.99
C GLY A 31 5.37 18.39 -12.55
N THR A 32 6.53 18.90 -12.16
CA THR A 32 6.84 19.37 -10.80
C THR A 32 6.15 20.68 -10.39
N ASN A 33 5.43 21.35 -11.32
CA ASN A 33 4.67 22.58 -11.06
C ASN A 33 3.18 22.33 -10.81
N THR A 34 2.75 21.06 -10.75
CA THR A 34 1.36 20.70 -10.42
C THR A 34 1.08 20.97 -8.94
N ALA A 35 -0.17 21.32 -8.62
CA ALA A 35 -0.59 21.55 -7.24
C ALA A 35 -0.47 20.26 -6.41
N GLU A 36 -0.70 19.12 -7.06
CA GLU A 36 -0.57 17.77 -6.51
C GLU A 36 0.85 17.48 -6.03
N TYR A 37 1.88 17.84 -6.81
CA TYR A 37 3.28 17.67 -6.39
C TYR A 37 3.63 18.54 -5.18
N GLN A 38 3.12 19.77 -5.13
CA GLN A 38 3.35 20.67 -3.99
C GLN A 38 2.63 20.21 -2.72
N SER A 39 1.40 19.69 -2.84
CA SER A 39 0.67 19.10 -1.73
C SER A 39 1.36 17.85 -1.20
N PHE A 40 1.78 16.94 -2.09
CA PHE A 40 2.52 15.72 -1.70
C PHE A 40 3.81 16.04 -0.95
N PHE A 41 4.56 17.06 -1.40
CA PHE A 41 5.77 17.51 -0.70
C PHE A 41 5.48 18.12 0.68
N LYS A 42 4.31 18.73 0.86
CA LYS A 42 3.89 19.34 2.13
C LYS A 42 3.33 18.32 3.12
N GLU A 43 2.53 17.37 2.64
CA GLU A 43 1.85 16.36 3.45
C GLU A 43 2.79 15.23 3.87
N GLY A 44 3.89 15.02 3.16
CA GLY A 44 4.89 14.01 3.50
C GLY A 44 4.51 12.63 2.96
N SER A 45 4.90 11.58 3.68
CA SER A 45 4.62 10.20 3.29
C SER A 45 3.15 9.87 3.50
N ASN A 46 2.46 9.42 2.44
CA ASN A 46 1.09 8.91 2.55
C ASN A 46 1.05 7.42 2.94
N ASN A 47 2.19 6.73 2.81
CA ASN A 47 2.29 5.29 3.04
C ASN A 47 2.62 4.92 4.48
N MET A 48 3.16 5.86 5.26
CA MET A 48 3.50 5.74 6.67
C MET A 48 3.24 7.06 7.40
N ASP A 49 2.53 6.99 8.53
CA ASP A 49 2.31 8.12 9.45
C ASP A 49 3.32 8.12 10.61
N ASP A 50 3.53 9.30 11.22
CA ASP A 50 4.42 9.51 12.37
C ASP A 50 4.06 8.65 13.60
N SER A 51 2.83 8.14 13.67
CA SER A 51 2.36 7.20 14.69
C SER A 51 2.85 5.76 14.47
N GLY A 52 3.54 5.47 13.36
CA GLY A 52 3.97 4.12 12.96
C GLY A 52 2.86 3.29 12.29
N MET A 53 1.82 3.94 11.77
CA MET A 53 0.74 3.30 11.02
C MET A 53 1.08 3.25 9.52
N PHE A 54 0.73 2.16 8.85
CA PHE A 54 1.00 1.95 7.42
C PHE A 54 -0.29 1.96 6.60
N SER A 55 -0.22 2.44 5.37
CA SER A 55 -1.34 2.38 4.42
C SER A 55 -1.65 0.93 4.00
N ILE A 56 -2.88 0.69 3.55
CA ILE A 56 -3.28 -0.63 3.01
C ILE A 56 -2.45 -1.03 1.79
N GLN A 57 -1.93 -0.05 1.04
CA GLN A 57 -1.13 -0.29 -0.15
C GLN A 57 0.22 -0.90 0.21
N VAL A 58 0.85 -0.43 1.30
CA VAL A 58 2.08 -1.04 1.84
C VAL A 58 1.86 -2.51 2.19
N VAL A 59 0.72 -2.81 2.83
CA VAL A 59 0.36 -4.20 3.17
C VAL A 59 0.12 -5.03 1.91
N SER A 60 -0.50 -4.47 0.87
CA SER A 60 -0.68 -5.16 -0.41
C SER A 60 0.66 -5.55 -1.03
N VAL A 61 1.61 -4.60 -1.12
CA VAL A 61 2.94 -4.85 -1.69
C VAL A 61 3.74 -5.84 -0.85
N ALA A 62 3.62 -5.79 0.48
CA ALA A 62 4.25 -6.77 1.35
C ALA A 62 3.75 -8.20 1.05
N LEU A 63 2.44 -8.37 0.85
CA LEU A 63 1.83 -9.65 0.51
C LEU A 63 2.22 -10.17 -0.89
N GLU A 64 2.49 -9.27 -1.84
CA GLU A 64 2.95 -9.64 -3.18
C GLU A 64 4.30 -10.38 -3.19
N VAL A 65 5.18 -10.13 -2.21
CA VAL A 65 6.46 -10.85 -2.04
C VAL A 65 6.22 -12.37 -1.91
N TRP A 66 5.04 -12.78 -1.45
CA TRP A 66 4.65 -14.17 -1.30
C TRP A 66 3.67 -14.66 -2.36
N GLY A 67 3.43 -13.86 -3.41
CA GLY A 67 2.44 -14.15 -4.44
C GLY A 67 1.00 -14.08 -3.93
N LEU A 68 0.76 -13.31 -2.87
CA LEU A 68 -0.59 -13.11 -2.33
C LEU A 68 -1.13 -11.76 -2.77
N THR A 69 -2.42 -11.72 -3.05
CA THR A 69 -3.12 -10.51 -3.47
C THR A 69 -4.23 -10.17 -2.49
N LEU A 70 -4.29 -8.90 -2.10
CA LEU A 70 -5.32 -8.40 -1.20
C LEU A 70 -6.55 -8.00 -2.01
N THR A 71 -7.65 -8.71 -1.81
CA THR A 71 -8.94 -8.39 -2.47
C THR A 71 -9.92 -7.88 -1.42
N PRO A 72 -10.55 -6.72 -1.62
CA PRO A 72 -11.56 -6.23 -0.69
C PRO A 72 -12.75 -7.19 -0.63
N PHE A 73 -13.15 -7.57 0.58
CA PHE A 73 -14.25 -8.51 0.81
C PHE A 73 -15.58 -8.00 0.23
N THR A 74 -15.77 -6.69 0.17
CA THR A 74 -16.96 -6.04 -0.40
C THR A 74 -16.96 -6.00 -1.92
N SER A 75 -15.86 -6.40 -2.59
CA SER A 75 -15.76 -6.39 -4.04
C SER A 75 -16.81 -7.31 -4.68
N THR A 76 -17.60 -6.75 -5.58
CA THR A 76 -18.62 -7.49 -6.35
C THR A 76 -18.05 -8.15 -7.61
N VAL A 77 -16.83 -7.76 -8.00
CA VAL A 77 -16.18 -8.21 -9.25
C VAL A 77 -15.31 -9.45 -8.99
N ALA A 78 -14.72 -9.56 -7.80
CA ALA A 78 -13.83 -10.67 -7.49
C ALA A 78 -14.64 -11.93 -7.10
N PRO A 79 -14.55 -13.03 -7.87
CA PRO A 79 -15.31 -14.24 -7.59
C PRO A 79 -14.94 -14.87 -6.24
N THR A 80 -13.67 -14.76 -5.83
CA THR A 80 -13.19 -15.24 -4.52
C THR A 80 -13.83 -14.50 -3.35
N ALA A 81 -14.04 -13.18 -3.48
CA ALA A 81 -14.71 -12.38 -2.45
C ALA A 81 -16.19 -12.72 -2.34
N ARG A 82 -16.84 -13.00 -3.48
CA ARG A 82 -18.23 -13.48 -3.50
C ARG A 82 -18.37 -14.86 -2.83
N LEU A 83 -17.48 -15.80 -3.16
CA LEU A 83 -17.48 -17.14 -2.56
C LEU A 83 -17.23 -17.10 -1.06
N ALA A 84 -16.29 -16.27 -0.58
CA ALA A 84 -16.03 -16.09 0.85
C ALA A 84 -17.19 -15.45 1.63
N ARG A 85 -18.16 -14.81 0.94
CA ARG A 85 -19.39 -14.29 1.55
C ARG A 85 -20.51 -15.33 1.58
N GLU A 86 -20.48 -16.26 0.63
CA GLU A 86 -21.47 -17.32 0.48
C GLU A 86 -21.19 -18.50 1.42
N ASP A 87 -19.93 -18.72 1.83
CA ASP A 87 -19.49 -19.74 2.79
C ASP A 87 -18.45 -19.15 3.78
N PRO A 88 -18.90 -18.62 4.95
CA PRO A 88 -18.05 -17.91 5.90
C PRO A 88 -17.23 -18.80 6.85
#